data_AF-A0A3D1AZY1-F1
#
_entry.id   AF-A0A3D1AZY1-F1
#
_cell.length_a   1.000
_cell.length_b   1.000
_cell.length_c   1.000
_cell.angle_alpha   90.00
_cell.angle_beta   90.00
_cell.angle_gamma   90.00
#
_symmetry.space_group_name_H-M   'P 1'
#
loop_
_entity.id
_entity.type
_entity.pdbx_description
1 polymer ?
#
loop_
_entity_poly.entity_id
_entity_poly.type
_entity_poly.pdbx_seq_one_letter_code
_entity_poly.pdbx_strand_id
1 'polypeptide(L)'
;RGKGGGVKIAKSAEEAAAIAEKMLGMTLVTHQTGPEGRIVQKLLVEETLPIERELYLGIVMDRASGRLVFMASAAGGMEIEEVAHDNPDAILKETIEPGYGLMPWQARKLAFGIGIPAASVNAAAQAMVALVKACEATDATLAEINPFILTKDGKVYALDAKINFDD
;
A
#
# COMPACT_ATOMS: atom_id res chain seq x y z
N ARG A 1 -4.05 3.74 10.71
CA ARG A 1 -3.18 3.90 11.92
C ARG A 1 -2.82 5.36 12.22
N GLY A 2 -2.36 6.14 11.23
CA GLY A 2 -1.94 7.54 11.43
C GLY A 2 -3.00 8.45 12.06
N LYS A 3 -4.25 8.41 11.59
CA LYS A 3 -5.38 9.19 12.16
C LYS A 3 -5.63 8.90 13.66
N GLY A 4 -5.31 7.69 14.13
CA GLY A 4 -5.44 7.29 15.54
C GLY A 4 -4.21 7.61 16.40
N GLY A 5 -3.22 8.34 15.88
CA GLY A 5 -1.97 8.65 16.58
C GLY A 5 -0.93 7.54 16.56
N GLY A 6 -1.17 6.45 15.81
CA GLY A 6 -0.27 5.30 15.71
C GLY A 6 0.94 5.48 14.78
N VAL A 7 1.09 6.65 14.16
CA VAL A 7 2.24 7.01 13.30
C VAL A 7 2.71 8.40 13.71
N LYS A 8 4.02 8.57 13.94
CA LYS A 8 4.63 9.81 14.41
C LYS A 8 5.98 10.01 13.74
N ILE A 9 6.32 11.27 13.42
CA ILE A 9 7.64 11.65 12.90
C ILE A 9 8.49 12.13 14.07
N ALA A 10 9.73 11.65 14.14
CA ALA A 10 10.75 12.13 15.07
C ALA A 10 11.91 12.77 14.28
N LYS A 11 12.48 13.86 14.81
CA LYS A 11 13.61 14.58 14.20
C LYS A 11 14.95 14.28 14.85
N SER A 12 14.95 13.55 15.96
CA SER A 12 16.16 13.07 16.64
C SER A 12 15.93 11.74 17.33
N ALA A 13 17.01 11.08 17.76
CA ALA A 13 16.93 9.82 18.49
C ALA A 13 16.24 10.02 19.86
N GLU A 14 16.46 11.15 20.52
CA GLU A 14 15.83 11.50 21.79
C GLU A 14 14.33 11.72 21.64
N GLU A 15 13.91 12.41 20.56
CA GLU A 15 12.48 12.58 20.25
C GLU A 15 11.83 11.23 19.91
N ALA A 16 12.52 10.37 19.17
CA ALA A 16 12.04 9.04 18.84
C ALA A 16 11.83 8.19 20.11
N ALA A 17 12.77 8.23 21.06
CA ALA A 17 12.64 7.54 22.35
C ALA A 17 11.45 8.07 23.16
N ALA A 18 11.28 9.38 23.26
CA ALA A 18 10.17 10.00 23.99
C ALA A 18 8.79 9.69 23.36
N ILE A 19 8.72 9.56 22.04
CA ILE A 19 7.52 9.10 21.34
C ILE A 19 7.27 7.62 21.63
N ALA A 20 8.32 6.79 21.57
CA ALA A 20 8.23 5.36 21.79
C ALA A 20 7.69 5.02 23.20
N GLU A 21 8.16 5.72 24.23
CA GLU A 21 7.67 5.58 25.62
C GLU A 21 6.17 5.85 25.76
N LYS A 22 5.64 6.80 25.00
CA LYS A 22 4.21 7.13 25.03
C LYS A 22 3.37 6.16 24.22
N MET A 23 3.95 5.56 23.18
CA MET A 23 3.23 4.67 22.27
C MET A 23 3.24 3.23 22.75
N LEU A 24 4.35 2.71 23.29
CA LEU A 24 4.40 1.36 23.83
C LEU A 24 3.48 1.23 25.05
N GLY A 25 2.60 0.22 25.03
CA GLY A 25 1.62 -0.04 26.07
C GLY A 25 0.33 0.79 25.97
N MET A 26 0.25 1.78 25.08
CA MET A 26 -1.00 2.53 24.89
C MET A 26 -2.07 1.68 24.17
N THR A 27 -3.35 1.98 24.40
CA THR A 27 -4.46 1.44 23.61
C THR A 27 -4.68 2.29 22.37
N LEU A 28 -4.41 1.72 21.19
CA LEU A 28 -4.63 2.36 19.89
C LEU A 28 -6.03 2.07 19.36
N VAL A 29 -6.86 3.11 19.31
CA VAL A 29 -8.23 3.07 18.76
C VAL A 29 -8.22 3.63 17.34
N THR A 30 -8.75 2.87 16.39
CA THR A 30 -8.88 3.22 14.97
C THR A 30 -10.17 2.64 14.42
N HIS A 31 -10.63 3.10 13.25
CA HIS A 31 -11.78 2.52 12.55
C HIS A 31 -11.64 1.00 12.32
N GLN A 32 -10.40 0.49 12.20
CA GLN A 32 -10.11 -0.92 11.96
C GLN A 32 -10.03 -1.76 13.25
N THR A 33 -9.82 -1.13 14.41
CA THR A 33 -9.65 -1.83 15.70
C THR A 33 -10.87 -1.77 16.60
N GLY A 34 -11.93 -1.05 16.22
CA GLY A 34 -13.13 -0.90 17.02
C GLY A 34 -12.93 -0.02 18.27
N PRO A 35 -14.00 0.23 19.04
CA PRO A 35 -13.96 1.06 20.26
C PRO A 35 -13.03 0.50 21.35
N GLU A 36 -12.82 -0.82 21.39
CA GLU A 36 -11.93 -1.49 22.32
C GLU A 36 -10.44 -1.23 22.03
N GLY A 37 -10.10 -0.89 20.78
CA GLY A 37 -8.73 -0.67 20.35
C GLY A 37 -7.82 -1.89 20.50
N ARG A 38 -6.51 -1.67 20.37
CA ARG A 38 -5.48 -2.70 20.57
C ARG A 38 -4.29 -2.14 21.35
N ILE A 39 -3.74 -2.93 22.26
CA ILE A 39 -2.52 -2.56 23.00
C ILE A 39 -1.32 -2.60 22.05
N VAL A 40 -0.57 -1.51 21.99
CA VAL A 40 0.65 -1.41 21.20
C VAL A 40 1.80 -2.13 21.92
N GLN A 41 2.26 -3.25 21.37
CA GLN A 41 3.33 -4.06 21.98
C GLN A 41 4.69 -3.89 21.30
N LYS A 42 4.70 -3.40 20.06
CA LYS A 42 5.90 -3.24 19.24
C LYS A 42 5.78 -1.97 18.42
N LEU A 43 6.92 -1.38 18.09
CA LEU A 43 7.04 -0.24 17.20
C LEU A 43 7.93 -0.60 16.02
N LEU A 44 7.56 -0.10 14.85
CA LEU A 44 8.42 -0.07 13.67
C LEU A 44 9.06 1.32 13.63
N VAL A 45 10.39 1.37 13.51
CA VAL A 45 11.15 2.62 13.39
C VAL A 45 11.88 2.57 12.05
N GLU A 46 11.62 3.56 11.20
CA GLU A 46 12.12 3.63 9.84
C GLU A 46 12.57 5.05 9.49
N GLU A 47 13.40 5.17 8.44
CA GLU A 47 13.82 6.47 7.93
C GLU A 47 12.63 7.21 7.26
N THR A 48 12.64 8.54 7.34
CA THR A 48 11.66 9.34 6.59
C THR A 48 12.08 9.46 5.14
N LEU A 49 11.13 9.28 4.22
CA LEU A 49 11.39 9.34 2.79
C LEU A 49 10.92 10.69 2.20
N PRO A 50 11.62 11.26 1.19
CA PRO A 50 11.23 12.51 0.57
C PRO A 50 10.09 12.28 -0.44
N ILE A 51 8.89 12.06 0.09
CA ILE A 51 7.69 11.75 -0.69
C ILE A 51 7.37 12.91 -1.65
N GLU A 52 7.25 12.60 -2.93
CA GLU A 52 6.73 13.49 -3.98
C GLU A 52 5.27 13.19 -4.26
N ARG A 53 4.92 11.90 -4.36
CA ARG A 53 3.54 11.44 -4.59
C ARG A 53 3.22 10.19 -3.79
N GLU A 54 1.98 10.10 -3.36
CA GLU A 54 1.39 8.91 -2.76
C GLU A 54 0.41 8.28 -3.75
N LEU A 55 0.55 6.98 -3.97
CA LEU A 55 -0.25 6.21 -4.93
C LEU A 55 -0.83 5.00 -4.22
N TYR A 56 -1.77 4.34 -4.87
CA TYR A 56 -2.40 3.12 -4.38
C TYR A 56 -2.07 1.94 -5.30
N LEU A 57 -1.74 0.79 -4.71
CA LEU A 57 -1.68 -0.50 -5.39
C LEU A 57 -2.47 -1.53 -4.58
N GLY A 58 -3.28 -2.35 -5.25
CA GLY A 58 -4.05 -3.41 -4.59
C GLY A 58 -4.25 -4.62 -5.48
N ILE A 59 -4.35 -5.81 -4.89
CA ILE A 59 -4.72 -7.05 -5.56
C ILE A 59 -5.89 -7.65 -4.80
N VAL A 60 -6.96 -7.95 -5.54
CA VAL A 60 -8.16 -8.59 -5.00
C VAL A 60 -8.56 -9.76 -5.88
N MET A 61 -9.20 -10.77 -5.28
CA MET A 61 -9.87 -11.83 -6.03
C MET A 61 -11.22 -11.32 -6.55
N ASP A 62 -11.36 -11.20 -7.88
CA ASP A 62 -12.66 -10.98 -8.49
C ASP A 62 -13.46 -12.30 -8.49
N ARG A 63 -14.49 -12.35 -7.65
CA ARG A 63 -15.34 -13.53 -7.48
C ARG A 63 -16.17 -13.88 -8.72
N ALA A 64 -16.46 -12.91 -9.58
CA ALA A 64 -17.25 -13.17 -10.78
C ALA A 64 -16.45 -13.94 -11.83
N SER A 65 -15.18 -13.57 -12.02
CA SER A 65 -14.28 -14.24 -12.97
C SER A 65 -13.43 -15.35 -12.33
N GLY A 66 -13.31 -15.39 -11.00
CA GLY A 66 -12.41 -16.30 -10.29
C GLY A 66 -10.94 -15.97 -10.54
N ARG A 67 -10.61 -14.70 -10.79
CA ARG A 67 -9.27 -14.24 -11.16
C ARG A 67 -8.79 -13.11 -10.26
N LEU A 68 -7.48 -13.04 -10.06
CA LEU A 68 -6.88 -11.90 -9.41
C LEU A 68 -6.98 -10.67 -10.33
N VAL A 69 -7.30 -9.52 -9.73
CA VAL A 69 -7.33 -8.22 -10.39
C VAL A 69 -6.36 -7.31 -9.68
N PHE A 70 -5.39 -6.79 -10.43
CA PHE A 70 -4.51 -5.72 -9.96
C PHE A 70 -5.22 -4.38 -10.15
N MET A 71 -5.23 -3.57 -9.11
CA MET A 71 -5.79 -2.23 -9.06
C MET A 71 -4.68 -1.23 -8.78
N ALA A 72 -4.67 -0.10 -9.49
CA ALA A 72 -3.74 0.99 -9.25
C ALA A 72 -4.46 2.34 -9.35
N SER A 73 -4.11 3.28 -8.47
CA SER A 73 -4.66 4.63 -8.52
C SER A 73 -3.61 5.69 -8.20
N ALA A 74 -3.80 6.88 -8.77
CA ALA A 74 -3.07 8.08 -8.37
C ALA A 74 -3.55 8.65 -7.01
N ALA A 75 -4.66 8.16 -6.48
CA ALA A 75 -5.24 8.56 -5.19
C ALA A 75 -4.71 7.68 -4.03
N GLY A 76 -3.42 7.82 -3.70
CA GLY A 76 -2.85 7.18 -2.51
C GLY A 76 -3.15 7.94 -1.21
N GLY A 77 -2.98 7.27 -0.07
CA GLY A 77 -3.13 7.86 1.27
C GLY A 77 -4.57 8.00 1.76
N MET A 78 -5.54 7.51 0.98
CA MET A 78 -6.97 7.49 1.30
C MET A 78 -7.56 6.08 1.15
N GLU A 79 -8.77 5.86 1.67
CA GLU A 79 -9.44 4.56 1.60
C GLU A 79 -9.90 4.32 0.15
N ILE A 80 -9.58 3.15 -0.41
CA ILE A 80 -9.83 2.87 -1.83
C ILE A 80 -11.32 2.75 -2.14
N GLU A 81 -12.13 2.36 -1.16
CA GLU A 81 -13.58 2.27 -1.26
C GLU A 81 -14.22 3.65 -1.47
N GLU A 82 -13.68 4.70 -0.82
CA GLU A 82 -14.12 6.08 -1.03
C GLU A 82 -13.80 6.53 -2.46
N VAL A 83 -12.58 6.24 -2.95
CA VAL A 83 -12.19 6.53 -4.34
C VAL A 83 -13.10 5.79 -5.33
N ALA A 84 -13.41 4.52 -5.08
CA ALA A 84 -14.27 3.72 -5.94
C ALA A 84 -15.70 4.25 -6.01
N HIS A 85 -16.20 4.83 -4.91
CA HIS A 85 -17.52 5.46 -4.86
C HIS A 85 -17.55 6.81 -5.58
N ASP A 86 -16.59 7.68 -5.30
CA ASP A 86 -16.60 9.08 -5.76
C ASP A 86 -16.05 9.25 -7.17
N ASN A 87 -15.03 8.46 -7.54
CA ASN A 87 -14.37 8.51 -8.84
C ASN A 87 -13.84 7.12 -9.25
N PRO A 88 -14.73 6.19 -9.64
CA PRO A 88 -14.33 4.83 -10.02
C PRO A 88 -13.31 4.77 -11.16
N ASP A 89 -13.33 5.75 -12.07
CA ASP A 89 -12.39 5.83 -13.21
C ASP A 89 -10.95 6.17 -12.78
N ALA A 90 -10.75 6.64 -11.54
CA ALA A 90 -9.42 6.83 -10.97
C ALA A 90 -8.73 5.51 -10.61
N ILE A 91 -9.45 4.38 -10.63
CA ILE A 91 -8.92 3.05 -10.32
C ILE A 91 -8.72 2.27 -11.61
N LEU A 92 -7.48 2.19 -12.04
CA LEU A 92 -7.09 1.38 -13.19
C LEU A 92 -6.98 -0.08 -12.78
N LYS A 93 -7.46 -0.98 -13.65
CA LYS A 93 -7.52 -2.41 -13.37
C LYS A 93 -6.88 -3.23 -14.48
N GLU A 94 -6.17 -4.28 -14.10
CA GLU A 94 -5.68 -5.32 -15.00
C GLU A 94 -5.97 -6.70 -14.40
N THR A 95 -6.63 -7.55 -15.17
CA THR A 95 -6.85 -8.95 -14.78
C THR A 95 -5.57 -9.75 -14.96
N ILE A 96 -5.25 -10.58 -13.97
CA ILE A 96 -4.09 -11.46 -13.99
C ILE A 96 -4.56 -12.83 -14.49
N GLU A 97 -3.94 -13.32 -15.56
CA GLU A 97 -4.22 -14.65 -16.08
C GLU A 97 -3.51 -15.72 -15.21
N PRO A 98 -4.25 -16.74 -14.72
CA PRO A 98 -3.66 -17.80 -13.92
C PRO A 98 -2.47 -18.47 -14.61
N GLY A 99 -1.38 -18.67 -13.87
CA GLY A 99 -0.16 -19.31 -14.35
C GLY A 99 0.80 -18.39 -15.12
N TYR A 100 0.37 -17.20 -15.54
CA TYR A 100 1.24 -16.20 -16.19
C TYR A 100 1.69 -15.09 -15.24
N GLY A 101 0.89 -14.78 -14.22
CA GLY A 101 1.11 -13.63 -13.33
C GLY A 101 0.88 -12.30 -14.06
N LEU A 102 1.26 -11.19 -13.42
CA LEU A 102 1.14 -9.86 -14.03
C LEU A 102 2.22 -9.64 -15.08
N MET A 103 1.79 -9.47 -16.33
CA MET A 103 2.72 -9.32 -17.43
C MET A 103 3.41 -7.94 -17.39
N PRO A 104 4.70 -7.84 -17.79
CA PRO A 104 5.43 -6.58 -17.72
C PRO A 104 4.77 -5.41 -18.47
N TRP A 105 4.03 -5.70 -19.55
CA TRP A 105 3.30 -4.67 -20.29
C TRP A 105 2.06 -4.16 -19.53
N GLN A 106 1.37 -5.02 -18.77
CA GLN A 106 0.24 -4.64 -17.92
C GLN A 106 0.74 -3.74 -16.79
N ALA A 107 1.82 -4.15 -16.13
CA ALA A 107 2.45 -3.37 -15.06
C ALA A 107 2.89 -1.97 -15.55
N ARG A 108 3.53 -1.88 -16.73
CA ARG A 108 3.90 -0.58 -17.33
C ARG A 108 2.67 0.26 -17.70
N LYS A 109 1.61 -0.36 -18.24
CA LYS A 109 0.36 0.33 -18.57
C LYS A 109 -0.26 0.95 -17.32
N LEU A 110 -0.35 0.21 -16.22
CA LEU A 110 -0.83 0.72 -14.93
C LEU A 110 0.06 1.84 -14.40
N ALA A 111 1.39 1.64 -14.40
CA ALA A 111 2.35 2.64 -13.91
C ALA A 111 2.24 3.97 -14.66
N PHE A 112 2.20 3.94 -16.00
CA PHE A 112 1.96 5.16 -16.78
C PHE A 112 0.57 5.75 -16.51
N GLY A 113 -0.46 4.91 -16.40
CA GLY A 113 -1.83 5.35 -16.18
C GLY A 113 -2.05 6.07 -14.85
N ILE A 114 -1.32 5.70 -13.79
CA ILE A 114 -1.32 6.42 -12.51
C ILE A 114 -0.30 7.57 -12.47
N GLY A 115 0.34 7.86 -13.61
CA GLY A 115 1.23 9.01 -13.79
C GLY A 115 2.66 8.81 -13.31
N ILE A 116 3.16 7.58 -13.16
CA ILE A 116 4.59 7.35 -12.86
C ILE A 116 5.43 7.93 -14.02
N PRO A 117 6.46 8.76 -13.75
CA PRO A 117 7.34 9.28 -14.78
C PRO A 117 8.11 8.17 -15.50
N ALA A 118 8.39 8.35 -16.80
CA ALA A 118 9.05 7.34 -17.63
C ALA A 118 10.37 6.79 -17.02
N ALA A 119 11.14 7.64 -16.34
CA ALA A 119 12.37 7.25 -15.65
C ALA A 119 12.15 6.25 -14.50
N SER A 120 10.97 6.28 -13.86
CA SER A 120 10.60 5.46 -12.70
C SER A 120 9.70 4.28 -13.04
N VAL A 121 9.13 4.24 -14.26
CA VAL A 121 8.15 3.22 -14.68
C VAL A 121 8.70 1.80 -14.56
N ASN A 122 9.95 1.56 -14.92
CA ASN A 122 10.51 0.21 -14.83
C ASN A 122 10.62 -0.27 -13.38
N ALA A 123 11.01 0.61 -12.46
CA ALA A 123 11.05 0.29 -11.04
C ALA A 123 9.65 0.05 -10.47
N ALA A 124 8.67 0.90 -10.82
CA ALA A 124 7.27 0.72 -10.42
C ALA A 124 6.69 -0.60 -10.97
N ALA A 125 6.93 -0.90 -12.24
CA ALA A 125 6.46 -2.14 -12.86
C ALA A 125 7.08 -3.38 -12.19
N GLN A 126 8.37 -3.34 -11.83
CA GLN A 126 9.01 -4.41 -11.07
C GLN A 126 8.37 -4.60 -9.70
N ALA A 127 8.06 -3.52 -8.98
CA ALA A 127 7.38 -3.58 -7.69
C ALA A 127 5.96 -4.17 -7.81
N MET A 128 5.19 -3.78 -8.84
CA MET A 128 3.86 -4.34 -9.11
C MET A 128 3.92 -5.85 -9.39
N VAL A 129 4.86 -6.29 -10.23
CA VAL A 129 5.07 -7.71 -10.51
C VAL A 129 5.50 -8.47 -9.25
N ALA A 130 6.35 -7.88 -8.42
CA ALA A 130 6.77 -8.48 -7.15
C ALA A 130 5.59 -8.60 -6.17
N LEU A 131 4.69 -7.63 -6.11
CA LEU A 131 3.49 -7.68 -5.28
C LEU A 131 2.57 -8.84 -5.70
N VAL A 132 2.40 -9.05 -7.00
CA VAL A 132 1.60 -10.18 -7.52
C VAL A 132 2.23 -11.51 -7.15
N LYS A 133 3.55 -11.65 -7.34
CA LYS A 133 4.27 -12.85 -6.92
C LYS A 133 4.14 -13.11 -5.43
N ALA A 134 4.21 -12.07 -4.59
CA ALA A 134 4.05 -12.20 -3.15
C ALA A 134 2.63 -12.64 -2.78
N CYS A 135 1.61 -12.04 -3.42
CA CYS A 135 0.21 -12.43 -3.25
C CYS A 135 -0.03 -13.90 -3.61
N GLU A 136 0.44 -14.33 -4.79
CA GLU A 136 0.31 -15.72 -5.25
C GLU A 136 1.13 -16.70 -4.38
N ALA A 137 2.35 -16.35 -3.99
CA ALA A 137 3.22 -17.23 -3.20
C ALA A 137 2.76 -17.41 -1.74
N THR A 138 1.82 -16.58 -1.28
CA THR A 138 1.30 -16.62 0.09
C THR A 138 -0.20 -16.92 0.15
N ASP A 139 -0.82 -17.24 -0.99
CA ASP A 139 -2.26 -17.49 -1.10
C ASP A 139 -3.11 -16.37 -0.46
N ALA A 140 -2.65 -15.12 -0.60
CA ALA A 140 -3.33 -13.96 -0.01
C ALA A 140 -4.64 -13.66 -0.76
N THR A 141 -5.70 -13.32 -0.01
CA THR A 141 -6.99 -12.88 -0.56
C THR A 141 -7.02 -11.38 -0.86
N LEU A 142 -6.14 -10.63 -0.19
CA LEU A 142 -5.90 -9.20 -0.40
C LEU A 142 -4.41 -8.93 -0.24
N ALA A 143 -3.82 -8.19 -1.18
CA ALA A 143 -2.50 -7.59 -1.00
C ALA A 143 -2.56 -6.13 -1.44
N GLU A 144 -2.38 -5.22 -0.49
CA GLU A 144 -2.51 -3.77 -0.68
C GLU A 144 -1.25 -3.05 -0.23
N ILE A 145 -0.81 -2.08 -1.02
CA ILE A 145 0.21 -1.10 -0.65
C ILE A 145 -0.44 0.28 -0.70
N ASN A 146 -0.57 0.91 0.46
CA ASN A 146 -1.19 2.23 0.57
C ASN A 146 -0.55 3.06 1.72
N PRO A 147 0.37 3.99 1.42
CA PRO A 147 0.74 4.43 0.08
C PRO A 147 1.89 3.65 -0.55
N PHE A 148 1.82 3.47 -1.87
CA PHE A 148 2.97 3.24 -2.73
C PHE A 148 3.53 4.60 -3.13
N ILE A 149 4.74 4.94 -2.68
CA ILE A 149 5.26 6.30 -2.84
C ILE A 149 6.20 6.42 -4.04
N LEU A 150 6.20 7.59 -4.66
CA LEU A 150 7.24 8.09 -5.54
C LEU A 150 7.99 9.19 -4.78
N THR A 151 9.31 9.07 -4.67
CA THR A 151 10.17 10.08 -4.03
C THR A 151 10.65 11.12 -5.03
N LYS A 152 11.09 12.27 -4.52
CA LYS A 152 11.61 13.39 -5.34
C LYS A 152 12.81 13.04 -6.23
N ASP A 153 13.56 11.99 -5.88
CA ASP A 153 14.67 11.45 -6.67
C ASP A 153 14.24 10.33 -7.63
N GLY A 154 12.92 10.14 -7.83
CA GLY A 154 12.35 9.22 -8.80
C GLY A 154 12.36 7.74 -8.37
N LYS A 155 12.63 7.44 -7.10
CA LYS A 155 12.54 6.08 -6.57
C LYS A 155 11.12 5.77 -6.09
N VAL A 156 10.82 4.48 -5.97
CA VAL A 156 9.50 4.02 -5.54
C VAL A 156 9.61 3.07 -4.36
N TYR A 157 8.67 3.16 -3.42
CA TYR A 157 8.67 2.34 -2.20
C TYR A 157 7.25 1.95 -1.79
N ALA A 158 7.12 0.78 -1.17
CA ALA A 158 5.94 0.40 -0.42
C ALA A 158 6.07 0.97 1.00
N LEU A 159 5.32 2.03 1.33
CA LEU A 159 5.46 2.67 2.64
C LEU A 159 4.61 1.99 3.73
N ASP A 160 3.40 1.55 3.37
CA ASP A 160 2.58 0.71 4.23
C ASP A 160 1.96 -0.40 3.37
N ALA A 161 1.79 -1.57 3.97
CA ALA A 161 1.22 -2.72 3.30
C ALA A 161 0.24 -3.45 4.22
N LYS A 162 -0.83 -3.95 3.61
CA LYS A 162 -1.85 -4.76 4.25
C LYS A 162 -2.08 -6.01 3.42
N ILE A 163 -1.89 -7.17 4.03
CA ILE A 163 -2.09 -8.47 3.39
C ILE A 163 -3.08 -9.25 4.25
N ASN A 164 -4.13 -9.79 3.63
CA ASN A 164 -5.07 -10.69 4.26
C ASN A 164 -4.95 -12.08 3.63
N PHE A 165 -5.14 -13.10 4.45
CA PHE A 165 -5.15 -14.51 4.07
C PHE A 165 -6.55 -15.07 4.30
N ASP A 166 -6.95 -16.08 3.51
CA ASP A 166 -8.10 -16.93 3.88
C ASP A 166 -7.61 -18.03 4.84
N ASP A 167 -8.49 -18.48 5.74
CA ASP A 167 -8.22 -19.56 6.70
C ASP A 167 -8.36 -20.96 6.07
#